data_AF-A0A7W1BWQ7-F1
#
_entry.id   AF-A0A7W1BWQ7-F1
#
_cell.length_a   1.000
_cell.length_b   1.000
_cell.length_c   1.000
_cell.angle_alpha   90.00
_cell.angle_beta   90.00
_cell.angle_gamma   90.00
#
_symmetry.space_group_name_H-M   'P 1'
#
loop_
_entity.id
_entity.type
_entity.pdbx_description
1 polymer ?
#
loop_
_entity_poly.entity_id
_entity_poly.type
_entity_poly.pdbx_seq_one_letter_code
_entity_poly.pdbx_strand_id
1 'polypeptide(L)'
;MKGRLKRPPSLTERAITGFRNYFGFEERPVWIRMSHREETEGIMMLGDPGTGKSQTIHHFLLQIAARRPAEAVVIYDPACEFLKRHYDRLRGDVILNPLDQRSPYWSPSLEVRVVTDKKLVTESFLPGKSELSQASTSGFFLKAARAILGRMLEFKPTPQELVSWLSIADSIDMIVADTGNRRRRGEKPKNRINHSGAKEKDQEPAAERQTRPTKV
;
A
#
# COMPACT_ATOMS: atom_id res chain seq x y z
N MET A 1 21.18 39.51 1.62
CA MET A 1 19.71 39.45 1.51
C MET A 1 19.12 40.68 2.18
N LYS A 2 18.61 41.66 1.41
CA LYS A 2 18.01 42.89 1.97
C LYS A 2 16.58 42.57 2.41
N GLY A 3 16.37 42.47 3.72
CA GLY A 3 15.04 42.34 4.32
C GLY A 3 14.18 43.53 3.89
N ARG A 4 13.03 43.25 3.26
CA ARG A 4 12.04 44.25 2.88
C ARG A 4 11.52 44.89 4.16
N LEU A 5 11.96 46.13 4.45
CA LEU A 5 11.44 46.94 5.55
C LEU A 5 9.92 47.00 5.44
N LYS A 6 9.21 46.58 6.50
CA LYS A 6 7.75 46.71 6.58
C LYS A 6 7.40 48.18 6.42
N ARG A 7 6.56 48.51 5.44
CA ARG A 7 6.09 49.89 5.24
C ARG A 7 5.42 50.39 6.51
N PRO A 8 5.68 51.63 6.94
CA PRO A 8 4.94 52.21 8.06
C PRO A 8 3.46 52.26 7.68
N PRO A 9 2.56 51.92 8.62
CA PRO A 9 1.14 51.88 8.32
C PRO A 9 0.67 53.26 7.86
N SER A 10 -0.11 53.26 6.79
CA SER A 10 -0.72 54.46 6.23
C SER A 10 -1.60 55.17 7.27
N LEU A 11 -1.87 56.46 7.06
CA LEU A 11 -2.77 57.23 7.92
C LEU A 11 -4.14 56.54 8.05
N THR A 12 -4.61 55.89 6.99
CA THR A 12 -5.85 55.11 6.95
C THR A 12 -5.77 53.87 7.85
N GLU A 13 -4.67 53.11 7.79
CA GLU A 13 -4.47 51.93 8.66
C GLU A 13 -4.37 52.32 10.14
N ARG A 14 -3.75 53.47 10.45
CA ARG A 14 -3.69 54.00 11.83
C ARG A 14 -5.06 54.46 12.31
N ALA A 15 -5.84 55.12 11.46
CA ALA A 15 -7.21 55.53 11.78
C ALA A 15 -8.13 54.32 11.99
N ILE A 16 -8.03 53.29 11.15
CA ILE A 16 -8.77 52.03 11.29
C ILE A 16 -8.37 51.31 12.59
N THR A 17 -7.08 51.28 12.91
CA THR A 17 -6.57 50.68 14.16
C THR A 17 -7.05 51.46 15.39
N GLY A 18 -7.01 52.80 15.34
CA GLY A 18 -7.51 53.65 16.42
C GLY A 18 -9.01 53.51 16.64
N PHE A 19 -9.79 53.46 15.55
CA PHE A 19 -11.24 53.21 15.59
C PHE A 19 -11.55 51.82 16.17
N ARG A 20 -10.84 50.78 15.75
CA ARG A 20 -11.00 49.42 16.27
C ARG A 20 -10.69 49.32 17.76
N ASN A 21 -9.58 49.90 18.20
CA ASN A 21 -9.19 49.90 19.61
C ASN A 21 -10.18 50.69 20.48
N TYR A 22 -10.69 51.82 19.99
CA TYR A 22 -11.68 52.65 20.68
C TYR A 22 -13.00 51.90 20.92
N PHE A 23 -13.43 51.07 19.97
CA PHE A 23 -14.63 50.24 20.10
C PHE A 23 -14.36 48.84 20.67
N GLY A 24 -13.14 48.56 21.15
CA GLY A 24 -12.80 47.26 21.74
C GLY A 24 -12.84 46.09 20.76
N PHE A 25 -12.69 46.34 19.45
CA PHE A 25 -12.49 45.28 18.47
C PHE A 25 -11.08 44.70 18.60
N GLU A 26 -10.89 43.79 19.56
CA GLU A 26 -9.77 42.87 19.51
C GLU A 26 -9.89 42.05 18.22
N GLU A 27 -8.87 42.08 17.35
CA GLU A 27 -8.75 41.12 16.27
C GLU A 27 -8.54 39.73 16.89
N ARG A 28 -9.65 39.08 17.23
CA ARG A 28 -9.61 37.67 17.56
C ARG A 28 -9.27 36.95 16.26
N PRO A 29 -8.22 36.13 16.22
CA PRO A 29 -7.95 35.31 15.05
C PRO A 29 -9.23 34.53 14.75
N VAL A 30 -9.79 34.72 13.55
CA VAL A 30 -10.96 33.98 13.11
C VAL A 30 -10.47 32.57 12.82
N TRP A 31 -10.59 31.72 13.84
CA TRP A 31 -10.34 30.30 13.68
C TRP A 31 -11.43 29.75 12.78
N ILE A 32 -11.02 29.22 11.62
CA ILE A 32 -11.92 28.40 10.81
C ILE A 32 -12.26 27.19 11.66
N ARG A 33 -13.54 27.05 12.00
CA ARG A 33 -14.08 25.91 12.75
C ARG A 33 -14.90 25.05 11.82
N MET A 34 -14.86 23.75 12.05
CA MET A 34 -15.70 22.76 11.39
C MET A 34 -16.68 22.22 12.40
N SER A 35 -17.91 21.93 11.98
CA SER A 35 -18.82 21.19 12.85
C SER A 35 -18.35 19.73 12.94
N HIS A 36 -18.55 19.09 14.10
CA HIS A 36 -18.08 17.72 14.31
C HIS A 36 -18.66 16.71 13.30
N ARG A 37 -19.84 16.99 12.75
CA ARG A 37 -20.48 16.15 11.73
C ARG A 37 -19.78 16.23 10.37
N GLU A 38 -19.16 17.35 10.04
CA GLU A 38 -18.47 17.54 8.76
C GLU A 38 -17.04 16.98 8.78
N GLU A 39 -16.47 16.75 9.97
CA GLU A 39 -15.11 16.23 10.13
C GLU A 39 -14.94 14.83 9.52
N THR A 40 -16.00 14.02 9.51
CA THR A 40 -15.99 12.65 8.96
C THR A 40 -16.12 12.61 7.44
N GLU A 41 -16.48 13.72 6.79
CA GLU A 41 -16.69 13.79 5.33
C GLU A 41 -15.38 14.03 4.56
N GLY A 42 -14.31 14.40 5.26
CA GLY A 42 -13.03 14.76 4.66
C GLY A 42 -13.00 16.19 4.13
N ILE A 43 -11.78 16.75 4.02
CA ILE A 43 -11.55 18.14 3.63
C ILE A 43 -10.57 18.18 2.46
N MET A 44 -10.94 18.88 1.39
CA MET A 44 -10.04 19.21 0.29
C MET A 44 -9.72 20.70 0.31
N MET A 45 -8.45 21.06 0.50
CA MET A 45 -7.98 22.45 0.43
C MET A 45 -7.32 22.73 -0.92
N LEU A 46 -7.89 23.64 -1.70
CA LEU A 46 -7.37 24.07 -3.00
C LEU A 46 -6.74 25.45 -2.91
N GLY A 47 -5.63 25.65 -3.61
CA GLY A 47 -5.00 26.97 -3.77
C GLY A 47 -3.52 26.88 -4.11
N ASP A 48 -2.96 27.97 -4.60
CA ASP A 48 -1.55 28.06 -5.00
C ASP A 48 -0.57 27.95 -3.82
N PRO A 49 0.70 27.61 -4.06
CA PRO A 49 1.73 27.72 -3.03
C PRO A 49 1.72 29.11 -2.38
N GLY A 50 1.80 29.16 -1.04
CA GLY A 50 1.78 30.42 -0.30
C GLY A 50 0.39 30.97 0.05
N THR A 51 -0.71 30.37 -0.41
CA THR A 51 -2.09 30.82 -0.04
C THR A 51 -2.52 30.48 1.39
N GLY A 52 -1.64 29.90 2.20
CA GLY A 52 -1.90 29.64 3.62
C GLY A 52 -2.50 28.27 3.95
N LYS A 53 -2.57 27.32 3.01
CA LYS A 53 -3.05 25.95 3.26
C LYS A 53 -2.39 25.28 4.48
N SER A 54 -1.06 25.34 4.60
CA SER A 54 -0.34 24.80 5.77
C SER A 54 -0.72 25.51 7.07
N GLN A 55 -0.98 26.82 7.02
CA GLN A 55 -1.41 27.60 8.19
C GLN A 55 -2.81 27.18 8.63
N THR A 56 -3.72 26.91 7.70
CA THR A 56 -5.04 26.33 8.01
C THR A 56 -4.90 24.97 8.69
N ILE A 57 -4.00 24.10 8.22
CA ILE A 57 -3.74 22.81 8.88
C ILE A 57 -3.21 23.02 10.30
N HIS A 58 -2.27 23.95 10.54
CA HIS A 58 -1.84 24.29 11.89
C HIS A 58 -2.99 24.73 12.79
N HIS A 59 -3.93 25.51 12.26
CA HIS A 59 -5.10 25.94 13.02
C HIS A 59 -6.00 24.76 13.42
N PHE A 60 -6.18 23.78 12.53
CA PHE A 60 -6.90 22.56 12.86
C PHE A 60 -6.17 21.72 13.91
N LEU A 61 -4.85 21.55 13.79
CA LEU A 61 -4.06 20.81 14.79
C LEU A 61 -4.14 21.44 16.18
N LEU A 62 -4.07 22.77 16.28
CA LEU A 62 -4.24 23.48 17.56
C LEU A 62 -5.65 23.26 18.15
N GLN A 63 -6.68 23.27 17.30
CA GLN A 63 -8.05 23.01 17.74
C GLN A 63 -8.21 21.57 18.22
N ILE A 64 -7.68 20.58 17.48
CA ILE A 64 -7.74 19.16 17.85
C ILE A 64 -6.98 18.92 19.16
N ALA A 65 -5.78 19.49 19.32
CA ALA A 65 -4.97 19.36 20.52
C ALA A 65 -5.66 19.93 21.79
N ALA A 66 -6.55 20.91 21.62
CA ALA A 66 -7.31 21.50 22.72
C ALA A 66 -8.56 20.68 23.13
N ARG A 67 -8.96 19.68 22.34
CA ARG A 67 -10.16 18.87 22.61
C ARG A 67 -9.95 17.89 23.76
N ARG A 68 -11.06 17.52 24.39
CA ARG A 68 -11.16 16.52 25.45
C ARG A 68 -12.37 15.61 25.16
N PRO A 69 -12.21 14.27 25.12
CA PRO A 69 -10.96 13.51 25.29
C PRO A 69 -9.95 13.79 24.18
N ALA A 70 -8.68 13.41 24.40
CA ALA A 70 -7.63 13.60 23.40
C ALA A 70 -7.89 12.72 22.17
N GLU A 71 -7.67 13.28 20.99
CA GLU A 71 -7.84 12.62 19.69
C GLU A 71 -6.45 12.35 19.07
N ALA A 72 -6.30 11.20 18.41
CA ALA A 72 -5.07 10.87 17.69
C ALA A 72 -5.09 11.45 16.28
N VAL A 73 -3.96 11.99 15.83
CA VAL A 73 -3.79 12.52 14.47
C VAL A 73 -2.57 11.87 13.83
N VAL A 74 -2.74 11.38 12.60
CA VAL A 74 -1.63 10.90 11.76
C VAL A 74 -1.32 11.97 10.73
N ILE A 75 -0.07 12.44 10.71
CA ILE A 75 0.37 13.53 9.82
C ILE A 75 1.46 13.01 8.89
N TYR A 76 1.21 13.10 7.58
CA TYR A 76 2.25 12.91 6.57
C TYR A 76 2.97 14.25 6.35
N ASP A 77 4.20 14.36 6.84
CA ASP A 77 4.96 15.63 6.88
C ASP A 77 6.35 15.52 6.25
N PRO A 78 6.46 15.46 4.91
CA PRO A 78 7.75 15.37 4.23
C PRO A 78 8.63 16.62 4.42
N ALA A 79 8.03 17.80 4.65
CA ALA A 79 8.75 19.05 4.89
C ALA A 79 9.17 19.25 6.36
N CYS A 80 8.73 18.37 7.26
CA CYS A 80 8.93 18.46 8.70
C CYS A 80 8.43 19.81 9.29
N GLU A 81 7.42 20.45 8.69
CA GLU A 81 6.88 21.74 9.17
C GLU A 81 6.01 21.53 10.42
N PHE A 82 5.17 20.49 10.41
CA PHE A 82 4.26 20.16 11.49
C PHE A 82 5.00 19.51 12.66
N LEU A 83 5.94 18.62 12.36
CA LEU A 83 6.78 17.97 13.36
C LEU A 83 7.51 19.01 14.22
N LYS A 84 8.13 20.02 13.60
CA LYS A 84 8.88 21.08 14.33
C LYS A 84 8.01 21.89 15.28
N ARG A 85 6.72 22.06 14.95
CA ARG A 85 5.83 22.99 15.67
C ARG A 85 4.93 22.31 16.68
N HIS A 86 4.51 21.08 16.42
CA HIS A 86 3.46 20.40 17.19
C HIS A 86 3.95 19.18 17.95
N TYR A 87 5.10 18.60 17.63
CA TYR A 87 5.61 17.40 18.29
C TYR A 87 5.85 17.62 19.78
N ASP A 88 5.26 16.74 20.60
CA ASP A 88 5.48 16.70 22.04
C ASP A 88 5.70 15.26 22.51
N ARG A 89 6.94 14.96 22.93
CA ARG A 89 7.31 13.64 23.46
C ARG A 89 6.59 13.30 24.77
N LEU A 90 6.33 14.29 25.63
CA LEU A 90 5.66 14.08 26.92
C LEU A 90 4.18 13.75 26.74
N ARG A 91 3.57 14.25 25.67
CA ARG A 91 2.22 13.89 25.25
C ARG A 91 2.12 12.45 24.71
N GLY A 92 3.26 11.86 24.32
CA GLY A 92 3.33 10.51 23.75
C GLY A 92 3.32 10.49 22.22
N ASP A 93 3.66 11.60 21.55
CA ASP A 93 3.71 11.65 20.10
C ASP A 93 4.81 10.71 19.54
N VAL A 94 4.48 10.01 18.46
CA VAL A 94 5.36 9.05 17.79
C VAL A 94 5.81 9.60 16.43
N ILE A 95 7.10 9.49 16.15
CA ILE A 95 7.68 9.80 14.85
C ILE A 95 7.90 8.49 14.12
N LEU A 96 7.41 8.36 12.88
CA LEU A 96 7.69 7.20 12.03
C LEU A 96 8.56 7.65 10.85
N ASN A 97 9.88 7.61 11.05
CA ASN A 97 10.87 7.96 10.03
C ASN A 97 12.14 7.14 10.27
N PRO A 98 12.55 6.24 9.35
CA PRO A 98 13.71 5.37 9.54
C PRO A 98 15.05 6.12 9.70
N LEU A 99 15.09 7.41 9.34
CA LEU A 99 16.28 8.26 9.49
C LEU A 99 16.27 9.10 10.77
N ASP A 100 15.20 9.05 11.57
CA ASP A 100 15.10 9.76 12.84
C ASP A 100 15.37 8.80 14.01
N GLN A 101 16.35 9.13 14.85
CA GLN A 101 16.72 8.31 16.01
C GLN A 101 15.58 8.14 17.03
N ARG A 102 14.60 9.05 17.05
CA ARG A 102 13.45 8.98 17.94
C ARG A 102 12.38 8.02 17.43
N SER A 103 12.48 7.56 16.17
CA SER A 103 11.53 6.63 15.59
C SER A 103 11.62 5.28 16.32
N PRO A 104 10.51 4.71 16.78
CA PRO A 104 10.52 3.36 17.31
C PRO A 104 10.87 2.37 16.19
N TYR A 105 11.37 1.20 16.60
CA TYR A 105 11.48 0.08 15.67
C TYR A 105 10.09 -0.32 15.19
N TRP A 106 9.95 -0.46 13.88
CA TRP A 106 8.71 -0.90 13.25
C TRP A 106 9.04 -1.84 12.09
N SER A 107 8.22 -2.88 11.93
CA SER A 107 8.34 -3.83 10.82
C SER A 107 6.95 -4.31 10.38
N PRO A 108 6.69 -4.46 9.07
CA PRO A 108 5.40 -4.93 8.55
C PRO A 108 5.00 -6.31 9.08
N SER A 109 6.00 -7.14 9.40
CA SER A 109 5.77 -8.45 10.01
C SER A 109 5.11 -8.37 11.40
N LEU A 110 5.27 -7.26 12.11
CA LEU A 110 4.65 -7.04 13.43
C LEU A 110 3.16 -6.67 13.33
N GLU A 111 2.70 -6.20 12.17
CA GLU A 111 1.30 -5.85 11.91
C GLU A 111 0.44 -7.08 11.60
N VAL A 112 1.05 -8.23 11.25
CA VAL A 112 0.32 -9.45 10.91
C VAL A 112 0.01 -10.24 12.18
N ARG A 113 -1.21 -10.07 12.72
CA ARG A 113 -1.73 -10.82 13.87
C ARG A 113 -2.67 -11.92 13.47
N VAL A 114 -3.52 -11.67 12.47
CA VAL A 114 -4.46 -12.62 11.89
C VAL A 114 -4.29 -12.73 10.37
N VAL A 115 -4.88 -13.77 9.77
CA VAL A 115 -4.75 -14.05 8.32
C VAL A 115 -5.27 -12.88 7.46
N THR A 116 -6.26 -12.13 7.93
CA THR A 116 -6.79 -10.96 7.22
C THR A 116 -5.81 -9.79 7.16
N ASP A 117 -4.99 -9.59 8.20
CA ASP A 117 -4.00 -8.51 8.26
C ASP A 117 -2.95 -8.67 7.17
N LYS A 118 -2.58 -9.92 6.87
CA LYS A 118 -1.66 -10.25 5.77
C LYS A 118 -2.10 -9.63 4.45
N LYS A 119 -3.39 -9.73 4.12
CA LYS A 119 -3.93 -9.16 2.88
C LYS A 119 -3.82 -7.63 2.91
N LEU A 120 -4.20 -7.01 4.02
CA LEU A 120 -4.15 -5.55 4.18
C LEU A 120 -2.70 -5.02 4.06
N VAL A 121 -1.76 -5.63 4.76
CA VAL A 121 -0.34 -5.25 4.72
C VAL A 121 0.23 -5.41 3.32
N THR A 122 0.00 -6.56 2.66
CA THR A 122 0.51 -6.80 1.30
C THR A 122 -0.09 -5.87 0.25
N GLU A 123 -1.37 -5.51 0.37
CA GLU A 123 -2.04 -4.56 -0.54
C GLU A 123 -1.57 -3.12 -0.31
N SER A 124 -1.27 -2.75 0.94
CA SER A 124 -0.68 -1.46 1.29
C SER A 124 0.76 -1.33 0.75
N PHE A 125 1.57 -2.38 0.87
CA PHE A 125 2.96 -2.40 0.40
C PHE A 125 3.09 -2.41 -1.12
N LEU A 126 2.22 -3.15 -1.79
CA LEU A 126 2.21 -3.27 -3.25
C LEU A 126 0.89 -2.72 -3.77
N PRO A 127 0.71 -1.39 -3.86
CA PRO A 127 -0.56 -0.78 -4.26
C PRO A 127 -0.88 -1.10 -5.73
N GLY A 128 -2.17 -1.19 -6.06
CA GLY A 128 -2.65 -1.41 -7.42
C GLY A 128 -3.94 -2.23 -7.52
N LYS A 129 -4.64 -2.12 -8.65
CA LYS A 129 -5.89 -2.85 -8.90
C LYS A 129 -5.57 -4.22 -9.49
N SER A 130 -5.68 -5.29 -8.69
CA SER A 130 -5.53 -6.67 -9.17
C SER A 130 -6.74 -7.16 -9.97
N GLU A 131 -7.92 -6.55 -9.79
CA GLU A 131 -9.20 -7.05 -10.32
C GLU A 131 -9.58 -6.48 -11.68
N LEU A 132 -9.23 -5.22 -11.97
CA LEU A 132 -9.56 -4.57 -13.26
C LEU A 132 -8.72 -5.09 -14.44
N SER A 133 -7.73 -5.95 -14.19
CA SER A 133 -6.76 -6.36 -15.19
C SER A 133 -6.40 -7.83 -15.05
N GLN A 134 -7.40 -8.69 -14.87
CA GLN A 134 -7.20 -10.15 -14.89
C GLN A 134 -6.59 -10.65 -16.22
N ALA A 135 -6.67 -9.86 -17.30
CA ALA A 135 -6.05 -10.12 -18.59
C ALA A 135 -4.70 -9.41 -18.81
N SER A 136 -4.25 -8.53 -17.90
CA SER A 136 -2.94 -7.89 -18.04
C SER A 136 -1.89 -8.64 -17.24
N THR A 137 -0.74 -8.85 -17.89
CA THR A 137 0.48 -9.41 -17.29
C THR A 137 0.83 -8.75 -15.95
N SER A 138 0.57 -7.44 -15.82
CA SER A 138 0.84 -6.66 -14.60
C SER A 138 -0.05 -7.06 -13.42
N GLY A 139 -1.33 -7.35 -13.64
CA GLY A 139 -2.26 -7.78 -12.58
C GLY A 139 -1.89 -9.15 -12.02
N PHE A 140 -1.47 -10.07 -12.90
CA PHE A 140 -0.96 -11.39 -12.51
C PHE A 140 0.29 -11.29 -11.63
N PHE A 141 1.29 -10.52 -12.05
CA PHE A 141 2.53 -10.36 -11.28
C PHE A 141 2.29 -9.68 -9.94
N LEU A 142 1.41 -8.66 -9.89
CA LEU A 142 1.05 -8.00 -8.64
C LEU A 142 0.38 -8.97 -7.65
N LYS A 143 -0.55 -9.80 -8.13
CA LYS A 143 -1.20 -10.83 -7.32
C LYS A 143 -0.19 -11.86 -6.80
N ALA A 144 0.71 -12.33 -7.66
CA ALA A 144 1.75 -13.28 -7.28
C ALA A 144 2.71 -12.67 -6.22
N ALA A 145 3.18 -11.43 -6.44
CA ALA A 145 4.05 -10.72 -5.52
C ALA A 145 3.41 -10.53 -4.14
N ARG A 146 2.12 -10.13 -4.08
CA ARG A 146 1.38 -10.02 -2.81
C ARG A 146 1.24 -11.37 -2.10
N ALA A 147 0.98 -12.45 -2.84
CA ALA A 147 0.87 -13.79 -2.25
C ALA A 147 2.21 -14.26 -1.65
N ILE A 148 3.32 -14.05 -2.37
CA ILE A 148 4.66 -14.38 -1.90
C ILE A 148 5.02 -13.56 -0.67
N LEU A 149 4.86 -12.23 -0.73
CA LEU A 149 5.13 -11.34 0.40
C LEU A 149 4.28 -11.71 1.62
N GLY A 150 3.00 -11.98 1.41
CA GLY A 150 2.10 -12.40 2.49
C GLY A 150 2.60 -13.66 3.19
N ARG A 151 3.05 -14.67 2.43
CA ARG A 151 3.60 -15.89 2.99
C ARG A 151 4.91 -15.62 3.74
N MET A 152 5.79 -14.76 3.21
CA MET A 152 7.02 -14.36 3.91
C MET A 152 6.72 -13.71 5.26
N LEU A 153 5.71 -12.86 5.36
CA LEU A 153 5.35 -12.16 6.60
C LEU A 153 4.85 -13.11 7.71
N GLU A 154 4.33 -14.30 7.38
CA GLU A 154 3.89 -15.29 8.38
C GLU A 154 5.03 -15.81 9.25
N PHE A 155 6.25 -15.82 8.72
CA PHE A 155 7.45 -16.22 9.47
C PHE A 155 7.98 -15.12 10.39
N LYS A 156 7.31 -13.96 10.42
CA LYS A 156 7.72 -12.77 11.17
C LYS A 156 9.18 -12.37 10.96
N PRO A 157 9.65 -12.25 9.70
CA PRO A 157 11.04 -11.94 9.42
C PRO A 157 11.40 -10.53 9.90
N THR A 158 12.70 -10.36 10.18
CA THR A 158 13.36 -9.07 10.17
C THR A 158 13.46 -8.51 8.74
N PRO A 159 13.59 -7.19 8.56
CA PRO A 159 13.83 -6.60 7.25
C PRO A 159 15.03 -7.22 6.50
N GLN A 160 16.10 -7.56 7.23
CA GLN A 160 17.32 -8.15 6.68
C GLN A 160 17.07 -9.57 6.15
N GLU A 161 16.33 -10.40 6.90
CA GLU A 161 15.93 -11.73 6.43
C GLU A 161 15.04 -11.64 5.21
N LEU A 162 14.07 -10.71 5.19
CA LEU A 162 13.19 -10.51 4.05
C LEU A 162 13.98 -10.13 2.78
N VAL A 163 14.93 -9.21 2.90
CA VAL A 163 15.82 -8.82 1.79
C VAL A 163 16.69 -10.00 1.35
N SER A 164 17.25 -10.76 2.29
CA SER A 164 18.03 -11.97 1.99
C SER A 164 17.21 -12.99 1.19
N TRP A 165 15.96 -13.25 1.58
CA TRP A 165 15.09 -14.19 0.89
C TRP A 165 14.71 -13.71 -0.51
N LEU A 166 14.43 -12.42 -0.66
CA LEU A 166 14.13 -11.82 -1.97
C LEU A 166 15.33 -11.81 -2.92
N SER A 167 16.55 -11.88 -2.40
CA SER A 167 17.78 -11.87 -3.19
C SER A 167 18.15 -13.24 -3.78
N ILE A 168 17.55 -14.33 -3.28
CA ILE A 168 17.92 -15.71 -3.63
C ILE A 168 16.69 -16.45 -4.17
N ALA A 169 16.68 -16.81 -5.46
CA ALA A 169 15.55 -17.46 -6.10
C ALA A 169 15.12 -18.77 -5.40
N ASP A 170 16.07 -19.59 -4.98
CA ASP A 170 15.80 -20.84 -4.27
C ASP A 170 15.10 -20.62 -2.92
N SER A 171 15.40 -19.50 -2.24
CA SER A 171 14.75 -19.14 -0.97
C SER A 171 13.27 -18.82 -1.18
N ILE A 172 12.94 -18.13 -2.27
CA ILE A 172 11.54 -17.87 -2.65
C ILE A 172 10.81 -19.18 -2.92
N ASP A 173 11.42 -20.08 -3.70
CA ASP A 173 10.82 -21.38 -4.01
C ASP A 173 10.61 -22.24 -2.75
N MET A 174 11.55 -22.21 -1.79
CA MET A 174 11.39 -22.89 -0.50
C MET A 174 10.24 -22.33 0.34
N ILE A 175 10.11 -21.01 0.43
CA ILE A 175 9.05 -20.35 1.22
C ILE A 175 7.66 -20.63 0.63
N VAL A 176 7.58 -20.78 -0.68
CA VAL A 176 6.36 -21.02 -1.45
C VAL A 176 6.08 -22.52 -1.62
N ALA A 177 7.02 -23.42 -1.27
CA ALA A 177 6.97 -24.85 -1.58
C ALA A 177 5.73 -25.60 -1.07
N ASP A 178 5.17 -25.16 0.07
CA ASP A 178 3.97 -25.75 0.69
C ASP A 178 2.65 -25.14 0.16
N THR A 179 2.72 -24.02 -0.56
CA THR A 179 1.58 -23.57 -1.35
C THR A 179 1.51 -24.43 -2.62
N GLY A 180 0.32 -24.85 -3.04
CA GLY A 180 0.09 -25.82 -4.11
C GLY A 180 0.66 -25.52 -5.51
N ASN A 181 1.58 -24.56 -5.66
CA ASN A 181 2.29 -24.22 -6.88
C ASN A 181 3.24 -25.33 -7.38
N ARG A 182 3.75 -26.19 -6.48
CA ARG A 182 4.54 -27.38 -6.90
C ARG A 182 3.68 -28.44 -7.59
N ARG A 183 2.37 -28.52 -7.28
CA ARG A 183 1.43 -29.42 -7.98
C ARG A 183 1.28 -29.07 -9.46
N ARG A 184 1.52 -27.80 -9.86
CA ARG A 184 1.41 -27.37 -11.27
C ARG A 184 2.69 -27.53 -12.09
N ARG A 185 3.88 -27.56 -11.47
CA ARG A 185 5.15 -27.79 -12.19
C ARG A 185 5.56 -29.26 -12.30
N GLY A 186 4.83 -30.17 -11.65
CA GLY A 186 5.19 -31.59 -11.53
C GLY A 186 4.58 -32.56 -12.54
N GLU A 187 3.56 -32.18 -13.32
CA GLU A 187 3.00 -33.06 -14.36
C GLU A 187 3.58 -32.71 -15.73
N LYS A 188 4.83 -33.14 -15.96
CA LYS A 188 5.20 -33.58 -17.30
C LYS A 188 4.70 -35.02 -17.45
N PRO A 189 3.93 -35.38 -18.49
CA PRO A 189 3.54 -36.76 -18.71
C PRO A 189 4.81 -37.59 -18.92
N LYS A 190 5.12 -38.47 -17.96
CA LYS A 190 6.15 -39.49 -18.13
C LYS A 190 5.59 -40.57 -19.06
N ASN A 191 6.03 -40.53 -20.32
CA ASN A 191 5.92 -41.63 -21.27
C ASN A 191 6.34 -42.96 -20.63
N ARG A 192 5.56 -44.02 -20.86
CA ARG A 192 5.97 -45.40 -20.59
C ARG A 192 6.21 -46.13 -21.91
N ILE A 193 7.49 -46.12 -22.29
CA ILE A 193 8.31 -47.21 -22.86
C ILE A 193 7.89 -47.83 -24.21
N ASN A 194 8.76 -47.60 -25.20
CA ASN A 194 8.90 -48.28 -26.50
C ASN A 194 9.44 -49.71 -26.33
N HIS A 195 9.10 -50.64 -27.24
CA HIS A 195 9.97 -51.69 -27.84
C HIS A 195 9.40 -52.00 -29.23
N SER A 196 9.97 -51.45 -30.31
CA SER A 196 10.89 -52.12 -31.25
C SER A 196 10.28 -53.28 -32.05
N GLY A 197 10.20 -53.14 -33.37
CA GLY A 197 10.17 -54.30 -34.28
C GLY A 197 9.28 -54.15 -35.52
N ALA A 198 9.92 -53.87 -36.66
CA ALA A 198 9.63 -54.36 -38.00
C ALA A 198 8.27 -54.11 -38.69
N LYS A 199 8.39 -53.68 -39.95
CA LYS A 199 7.38 -53.66 -41.00
C LYS A 199 6.81 -55.05 -41.25
N GLU A 200 5.52 -55.16 -41.51
CA GLU A 200 4.98 -56.18 -42.41
C GLU A 200 3.74 -55.65 -43.14
N LYS A 201 3.82 -55.69 -44.47
CA LYS A 201 2.73 -55.48 -45.43
C LYS A 201 2.31 -56.87 -45.86
N ASP A 202 1.03 -57.21 -45.75
CA ASP A 202 0.42 -58.34 -46.46
C ASP A 202 -0.98 -57.85 -46.88
N GLN A 203 -1.35 -57.62 -48.15
CA GLN A 203 -1.31 -58.50 -49.34
C GLN A 203 -2.09 -59.81 -49.13
N GLU A 204 -3.39 -59.69 -49.42
CA GLU A 204 -4.32 -60.77 -49.72
C GLU A 204 -3.88 -61.56 -50.95
N PRO A 205 -4.01 -62.90 -50.93
CA PRO A 205 -4.38 -63.60 -52.14
C PRO A 205 -5.52 -64.61 -51.95
N ALA A 206 -6.33 -64.70 -53.01
CA ALA A 206 -7.39 -65.65 -53.22
C ALA A 206 -6.87 -67.08 -53.49
N ALA A 207 -7.58 -68.09 -53.01
CA ALA A 207 -7.67 -69.39 -53.67
C ALA A 207 -8.99 -70.12 -53.32
N GLU A 208 -9.60 -70.63 -54.38
CA GLU A 208 -10.89 -71.28 -54.54
C GLU A 208 -10.96 -72.73 -54.00
N ARG A 209 -12.23 -73.16 -53.80
CA ARG A 209 -12.87 -74.44 -54.24
C ARG A 209 -13.18 -75.56 -53.23
N GLN A 210 -14.50 -75.79 -53.08
CA GLN A 210 -15.29 -77.05 -53.19
C GLN A 210 -16.45 -77.08 -52.16
N THR A 211 -17.67 -76.66 -52.53
CA THR A 211 -18.84 -77.44 -53.03
C THR A 211 -19.67 -78.20 -51.97
N ARG A 212 -20.84 -77.61 -51.62
CA ARG A 212 -22.27 -78.11 -51.56
C ARG A 212 -22.57 -79.58 -51.14
N PRO A 213 -23.79 -79.92 -50.59
CA PRO A 213 -25.11 -79.36 -50.99
C PRO A 213 -26.23 -79.16 -49.93
N THR A 214 -27.12 -78.23 -50.29
CA THR A 214 -28.61 -78.20 -50.33
C THR A 214 -29.47 -79.00 -49.34
N LYS A 215 -30.49 -78.32 -48.75
CA LYS A 215 -31.86 -78.84 -48.63
C LYS A 215 -32.91 -77.72 -48.78
N VAL A 216 -33.76 -77.97 -49.78
CA VAL A 216 -35.15 -77.56 -50.11
C VAL A 216 -35.62 -76.16 -49.74
#